data_AF-A0A1Y1IWI0-F1
#
_entry.id   AF-A0A1Y1IWI0-F1
#
_cell.length_a   1.000
_cell.length_b   1.000
_cell.length_c   1.000
_cell.angle_alpha   90.00
_cell.angle_beta   90.00
_cell.angle_gamma   90.00
#
_symmetry.space_group_name_H-M   'P 1'
#
loop_
_entity.id
_entity.type
_entity.pdbx_description
1 polymer ?
#
loop_
_entity_poly.entity_id
_entity_poly.type
_entity_poly.pdbx_seq_one_letter_code
_entity_poly.pdbx_strand_id
1 'polypeptide(L)'
;GAALGIKEQAVRYLVMMTSLEESVRVFLPTWSASPPLRLYMSAWDHNGEGRPKKLGKPDKVHALPEIVWWDTLGELCCSCDRGRLMEEAPCVLKLAPAALSESWSSTAELPTQESLGRGARVEQVGADATGSFFAVADNLGGPPGPRRRMVFCSSKGGWYCEGKRDGCPSLMDCSHVSAAKAALRLDEGGVSVADQMILRLSEPLSMAALSWLEAWNGELPKIGVCPAVGTSRAQGGGDAGLSEEERYLVGLLERRPHEQATCAGDSCF
;
A
#
# COMPACT_ATOMS: atom_id res chain seq x y z
N GLY A 1 -26.17 -4.82 -13.87
CA GLY A 1 -25.41 -6.07 -13.67
C GLY A 1 -25.44 -6.42 -12.20
N ALA A 2 -25.32 -7.72 -11.87
CA ALA A 2 -25.06 -8.15 -10.51
C ALA A 2 -23.68 -7.64 -10.05
N ALA A 3 -23.52 -7.34 -8.77
CA ALA A 3 -22.23 -6.92 -8.24
C ALA A 3 -21.24 -8.09 -8.30
N LEU A 4 -20.04 -7.86 -8.85
CA LEU A 4 -18.97 -8.85 -8.81
C LEU A 4 -18.39 -8.93 -7.40
N GLY A 5 -18.10 -10.14 -6.94
CA GLY A 5 -17.37 -10.35 -5.70
C GLY A 5 -15.96 -9.76 -5.79
N ILE A 6 -15.34 -9.52 -4.62
CA ILE A 6 -14.05 -8.85 -4.57
C ILE A 6 -12.93 -9.68 -5.23
N LYS A 7 -13.07 -11.00 -5.18
CA LYS A 7 -12.19 -11.97 -5.85
C LYS A 7 -12.23 -11.82 -7.35
N GLU A 8 -13.43 -11.82 -7.94
CA GLU A 8 -13.64 -11.67 -9.38
C GLU A 8 -13.12 -10.31 -9.87
N GLN A 9 -13.33 -9.25 -9.07
CA GLN A 9 -12.75 -7.93 -9.37
C GLN A 9 -11.22 -7.94 -9.32
N ALA A 10 -10.60 -8.66 -8.36
CA ALA A 10 -9.15 -8.77 -8.25
C ALA A 10 -8.53 -9.58 -9.41
N VAL A 11 -9.16 -10.68 -9.82
CA VAL A 11 -8.75 -11.44 -11.01
C VAL A 11 -8.78 -10.54 -12.24
N ARG A 12 -9.89 -9.82 -12.44
CA ARG A 12 -10.03 -8.87 -13.54
C ARG A 12 -8.95 -7.79 -13.49
N TYR A 13 -8.61 -7.27 -12.30
CA TYR A 13 -7.54 -6.30 -12.13
C TYR A 13 -6.18 -6.84 -12.61
N LEU A 14 -5.81 -8.07 -12.22
CA LEU A 14 -4.55 -8.69 -12.68
C LEU A 14 -4.54 -8.94 -14.19
N VAL A 15 -5.66 -9.40 -14.77
CA VAL A 15 -5.76 -9.58 -16.23
C VAL A 15 -5.57 -8.25 -16.96
N MET A 16 -6.10 -7.15 -16.42
CA MET A 16 -5.93 -5.81 -17.01
C MET A 16 -4.49 -5.27 -16.91
N MET A 17 -3.63 -5.83 -16.05
CA MET A 17 -2.21 -5.48 -15.97
C MET A 17 -1.37 -6.02 -17.13
N THR A 18 -1.98 -6.77 -18.06
CA THR A 18 -1.27 -7.41 -19.17
C THR A 18 -1.02 -6.50 -20.37
N SER A 19 -1.67 -5.34 -20.40
CA SER A 19 -1.58 -4.36 -21.49
C SER A 19 -1.10 -3.01 -20.99
N LEU A 20 -0.19 -2.40 -21.75
CA LEU A 20 0.29 -1.03 -21.54
C LEU A 20 -0.79 0.01 -21.85
N GLU A 21 -1.73 -0.33 -22.71
CA GLU A 21 -2.79 0.57 -23.18
C GLU A 21 -4.03 0.54 -22.27
N GLU A 22 -4.09 -0.44 -21.36
CA GLU A 22 -5.20 -0.59 -20.44
C GLU A 22 -5.15 0.42 -19.27
N SER A 23 -6.31 0.59 -18.64
CA SER A 23 -6.53 1.58 -17.58
C SER A 23 -5.96 1.15 -16.22
N VAL A 24 -5.42 -0.07 -16.10
CA VAL A 24 -4.78 -0.59 -14.90
C VAL A 24 -3.28 -0.55 -15.07
N ARG A 25 -2.62 0.25 -14.24
CA ARG A 25 -1.16 0.35 -14.16
C ARG A 25 -0.70 0.08 -12.73
N VAL A 26 0.38 -0.67 -12.62
CA VAL A 26 1.08 -0.92 -11.36
C VAL A 26 2.54 -0.51 -11.55
N PHE A 27 3.08 0.22 -10.60
CA PHE A 27 4.43 0.77 -10.64
C PHE A 27 5.22 0.33 -9.42
N LEU A 28 6.46 -0.07 -9.67
CA LEU A 28 7.44 -0.41 -8.67
C LEU A 28 8.23 0.85 -8.29
N PRO A 29 8.27 1.23 -6.99
CA PRO A 29 9.09 2.35 -6.55
C PRO A 29 10.55 2.16 -6.91
N THR A 30 11.20 3.26 -7.29
CA THR A 30 12.64 3.27 -7.54
C THR A 30 13.41 2.88 -6.27
N TRP A 31 14.43 2.03 -6.44
CA TRP A 31 15.25 1.50 -5.32
C TRP A 31 14.41 0.82 -4.23
N SER A 32 13.32 0.16 -4.59
CA SER A 32 12.53 -0.64 -3.64
C SER A 32 13.39 -1.73 -2.97
N ALA A 33 12.90 -2.23 -1.83
CA ALA A 33 13.38 -3.50 -1.30
C ALA A 33 13.15 -4.64 -2.33
N SER A 34 13.91 -5.72 -2.17
CA SER A 34 13.71 -6.98 -2.89
C SER A 34 13.45 -8.08 -1.85
N PRO A 35 12.25 -8.70 -1.83
CA PRO A 35 11.09 -8.44 -2.69
C PRO A 35 10.42 -7.06 -2.43
N PRO A 36 9.57 -6.57 -3.35
CA PRO A 36 8.99 -5.23 -3.24
C PRO A 36 7.94 -5.15 -2.14
N LEU A 37 8.15 -4.23 -1.20
CA LEU A 37 7.26 -4.01 -0.05
C LEU A 37 6.20 -2.93 -0.26
N ARG A 38 6.28 -2.18 -1.37
CA ARG A 38 5.34 -1.11 -1.74
C ARG A 38 5.12 -1.11 -3.24
N LEU A 39 3.90 -0.88 -3.67
CA LEU A 39 3.54 -0.64 -5.08
C LEU A 39 2.64 0.59 -5.19
N TYR A 40 2.72 1.28 -6.33
CA TYR A 40 1.73 2.27 -6.74
C TYR A 40 0.80 1.64 -7.75
N MET A 41 -0.51 1.76 -7.55
CA MET A 41 -1.52 1.03 -8.28
C MET A 41 -2.59 1.98 -8.78
N SER A 42 -3.16 1.71 -9.95
CA SER A 42 -4.29 2.50 -10.44
C SER A 42 -5.50 2.32 -9.53
N ALA A 43 -6.17 3.43 -9.19
CA ALA A 43 -7.32 3.36 -8.31
C ALA A 43 -8.45 2.52 -8.92
N TRP A 44 -9.17 1.83 -8.05
CA TRP A 44 -10.27 0.95 -8.43
C TRP A 44 -11.58 1.41 -7.80
N ASP A 45 -12.62 1.57 -8.61
CA ASP A 45 -13.97 1.75 -8.12
C ASP A 45 -14.57 0.38 -7.83
N HIS A 46 -14.81 0.07 -6.56
CA HIS A 46 -15.32 -1.23 -6.10
C HIS A 46 -16.83 -1.43 -6.31
N ASN A 47 -17.54 -0.42 -6.83
CA ASN A 47 -18.99 -0.49 -6.98
C ASN A 47 -19.42 -1.29 -8.22
N GLY A 48 -20.50 -2.07 -8.08
CA GLY A 48 -21.08 -2.86 -9.17
C GLY A 48 -20.13 -3.93 -9.70
N GLU A 49 -19.78 -3.85 -10.98
CA GLU A 49 -18.85 -4.80 -11.63
C GLU A 49 -17.37 -4.48 -11.36
N GLY A 50 -17.09 -3.41 -10.62
CA GLY A 50 -15.74 -2.91 -10.47
C GLY A 50 -15.22 -2.25 -11.75
N ARG A 51 -14.45 -1.17 -11.64
CA ARG A 51 -13.77 -0.59 -12.81
C ARG A 51 -12.51 0.16 -12.42
N PRO A 52 -11.50 0.19 -13.30
CA PRO A 52 -10.35 1.06 -13.10
C PRO A 52 -10.77 2.52 -13.26
N LYS A 53 -10.17 3.41 -12.47
CA LYS A 53 -10.20 4.85 -12.71
C LYS A 53 -8.95 5.23 -13.49
N LYS A 54 -9.14 6.08 -14.50
CA LYS A 54 -8.01 6.61 -15.27
C LYS A 54 -7.14 7.49 -14.38
N LEU A 55 -5.84 7.55 -14.67
CA LEU A 55 -4.97 8.49 -13.97
C LEU A 55 -5.36 9.92 -14.33
N GLY A 56 -5.41 10.82 -13.35
CA GLY A 56 -5.74 12.22 -13.56
C GLY A 56 -6.02 12.96 -12.26
N LYS A 57 -6.39 14.24 -12.38
CA LYS A 57 -6.91 14.99 -11.24
C LYS A 57 -8.16 14.29 -10.70
N PRO A 58 -8.25 13.99 -9.39
CA PRO A 58 -9.37 13.22 -8.85
C PRO A 58 -10.74 13.82 -9.17
N ASP A 59 -11.58 13.02 -9.82
CA ASP A 59 -12.98 13.31 -10.11
C ASP A 59 -13.81 12.00 -10.11
N LYS A 60 -14.95 11.95 -10.81
CA LYS A 60 -15.79 10.74 -10.88
C LYS A 60 -15.18 9.62 -11.74
N VAL A 61 -14.30 9.95 -12.68
CA VAL A 61 -13.73 9.02 -13.68
C VAL A 61 -12.20 8.92 -13.61
N HIS A 62 -11.54 9.92 -13.01
CA HIS A 62 -10.10 9.98 -12.79
C HIS A 62 -9.74 9.86 -11.31
N ALA A 63 -8.55 9.35 -11.04
CA ALA A 63 -7.94 9.29 -9.72
C ALA A 63 -6.42 9.42 -9.81
N LEU A 64 -5.80 9.70 -8.68
CA LEU A 64 -4.37 9.51 -8.52
C LEU A 64 -4.07 8.02 -8.30
N PRO A 65 -2.81 7.57 -8.50
CA PRO A 65 -2.40 6.24 -8.07
C PRO A 65 -2.67 6.06 -6.57
N GLU A 66 -3.06 4.87 -6.17
CA GLU A 66 -3.16 4.44 -4.79
C GLU A 66 -1.87 3.71 -4.41
N ILE A 67 -1.55 3.70 -3.14
CA ILE A 67 -0.40 3.01 -2.57
C ILE A 67 -0.88 1.78 -1.84
N VAL A 68 -0.21 0.66 -2.06
CA VAL A 68 -0.29 -0.55 -1.23
C VAL A 68 1.09 -0.88 -0.69
N TRP A 69 1.16 -1.34 0.55
CA TRP A 69 2.41 -1.73 1.18
C TRP A 69 2.19 -2.81 2.23
N TRP A 70 3.24 -3.57 2.50
CA TRP A 70 3.36 -4.41 3.69
C TRP A 70 3.82 -3.54 4.85
N ASP A 71 3.17 -3.59 6.01
CA ASP A 71 3.61 -2.83 7.18
C ASP A 71 4.64 -3.61 8.03
N THR A 72 5.08 -3.02 9.15
CA THR A 72 6.05 -3.66 10.05
C THR A 72 5.49 -4.84 10.84
N LEU A 73 4.17 -5.04 10.82
CA LEU A 73 3.49 -6.19 11.42
C LEU A 73 3.26 -7.30 10.37
N GLY A 74 3.71 -7.09 9.13
CA GLY A 74 3.54 -8.04 8.04
C GLY A 74 2.14 -8.04 7.46
N GLU A 75 1.36 -6.97 7.65
CA GLU A 75 -0.01 -6.83 7.15
C GLU A 75 -0.05 -5.98 5.88
N LEU A 76 -1.01 -6.28 4.99
CA LEU A 76 -1.23 -5.49 3.78
C LEU A 76 -2.11 -4.27 4.05
N CYS A 77 -1.51 -3.09 3.92
CA CYS A 77 -2.17 -1.79 4.03
C CYS A 77 -2.35 -1.15 2.65
N CYS A 78 -3.41 -0.38 2.44
CA CYS A 78 -3.56 0.42 1.23
C CYS A 78 -4.26 1.75 1.49
N SER A 79 -4.17 2.66 0.53
CA SER A 79 -4.77 4.00 0.62
C SER A 79 -6.17 4.10 0.01
N CYS A 80 -6.67 3.07 -0.67
CA CYS A 80 -7.98 3.16 -1.30
C CYS A 80 -9.12 3.29 -0.28
N ASP A 81 -10.22 3.91 -0.71
CA ASP A 81 -11.38 4.17 0.14
C ASP A 81 -11.86 2.91 0.88
N ARG A 82 -11.92 1.75 0.22
CA ARG A 82 -12.34 0.50 0.88
C ARG A 82 -11.34 -0.02 1.91
N GLY A 83 -10.04 0.10 1.65
CA GLY A 83 -9.01 -0.28 2.61
C GLY A 83 -8.98 0.63 3.84
N ARG A 84 -9.43 1.89 3.70
CA ARG A 84 -9.61 2.84 4.81
C ARG A 84 -10.83 2.55 5.68
N LEU A 85 -11.84 1.84 5.17
CA LEU A 85 -13.07 1.56 5.93
C LEU A 85 -12.85 0.53 7.03
N MET A 86 -12.07 -0.53 6.75
CA MET A 86 -11.63 -1.50 7.76
C MET A 86 -10.22 -1.98 7.38
N GLU A 87 -9.30 -1.88 8.34
CA GLU A 87 -7.87 -2.16 8.15
C GLU A 87 -7.60 -3.58 7.64
N GLU A 88 -8.43 -4.55 8.04
CA GLU A 88 -8.31 -5.95 7.60
C GLU A 88 -9.16 -6.30 6.38
N ALA A 89 -10.03 -5.39 5.90
CA ALA A 89 -10.94 -5.74 4.82
C ALA A 89 -10.18 -6.00 3.50
N PRO A 90 -10.50 -7.10 2.80
CA PRO A 90 -9.94 -7.35 1.49
C PRO A 90 -10.46 -6.32 0.48
N CYS A 91 -9.56 -5.81 -0.32
CA CYS A 91 -9.87 -5.00 -1.48
C CYS A 91 -8.99 -5.44 -2.65
N VAL A 92 -9.39 -5.08 -3.88
CA VAL A 92 -8.61 -5.35 -5.10
C VAL A 92 -7.15 -4.97 -4.95
N LEU A 93 -6.86 -3.80 -4.34
CA LEU A 93 -5.48 -3.33 -4.18
C LEU A 93 -4.66 -4.09 -3.14
N LYS A 94 -5.27 -4.83 -2.20
CA LYS A 94 -4.53 -5.74 -1.30
C LYS A 94 -4.41 -7.13 -1.92
N LEU A 95 -5.47 -7.59 -2.59
CA LEU A 95 -5.47 -8.91 -3.22
C LEU A 95 -4.47 -9.02 -4.38
N ALA A 96 -4.32 -7.99 -5.20
CA ALA A 96 -3.32 -8.01 -6.28
C ALA A 96 -1.87 -8.18 -5.76
N PRO A 97 -1.35 -7.36 -4.84
CA PRO A 97 -0.01 -7.56 -4.27
C PRO A 97 0.08 -8.83 -3.44
N ALA A 98 -0.97 -9.25 -2.72
CA ALA A 98 -0.98 -10.56 -2.06
C ALA A 98 -0.69 -11.70 -3.05
N ALA A 99 -1.40 -11.69 -4.18
CA ALA A 99 -1.21 -12.66 -5.26
C ALA A 99 0.19 -12.59 -5.89
N LEU A 100 0.71 -11.38 -6.11
CA LEU A 100 2.07 -11.16 -6.63
C LEU A 100 3.16 -11.51 -5.62
N SER A 101 2.81 -11.62 -4.35
CA SER A 101 3.73 -11.95 -3.26
C SER A 101 3.71 -13.43 -2.86
N GLU A 102 2.85 -14.24 -3.50
CA GLU A 102 2.60 -15.64 -3.13
C GLU A 102 3.87 -16.46 -2.96
N SER A 103 4.85 -16.27 -3.87
CA SER A 103 6.08 -17.05 -3.90
C SER A 103 7.08 -16.73 -2.79
N TRP A 104 6.88 -15.65 -2.03
CA TRP A 104 7.85 -15.18 -1.04
C TRP A 104 7.25 -14.72 0.29
N SER A 105 5.97 -14.35 0.34
CA SER A 105 5.38 -13.74 1.55
C SER A 105 5.40 -14.68 2.76
N SER A 106 5.28 -15.99 2.53
CA SER A 106 5.28 -17.02 3.59
C SER A 106 6.66 -17.28 4.20
N THR A 107 7.74 -16.89 3.51
CA THR A 107 9.13 -17.09 3.96
C THR A 107 9.86 -15.78 4.23
N ALA A 108 9.20 -14.64 4.00
CA ALA A 108 9.80 -13.33 4.20
C ALA A 108 9.87 -12.95 5.68
N GLU A 109 10.93 -12.24 6.03
CA GLU A 109 11.07 -11.57 7.32
C GLU A 109 10.15 -10.35 7.41
N LEU A 110 9.78 -9.97 8.63
CA LEU A 110 8.96 -8.78 8.87
C LEU A 110 9.65 -7.52 8.33
N PRO A 111 8.92 -6.65 7.62
CA PRO A 111 9.45 -5.37 7.17
C PRO A 111 9.95 -4.49 8.33
N THR A 112 11.06 -3.80 8.11
CA THR A 112 11.57 -2.78 9.04
C THR A 112 11.17 -1.39 8.56
N GLN A 113 11.21 -0.39 9.46
CA GLN A 113 10.99 1.01 9.07
C GLN A 113 11.97 1.46 7.97
N GLU A 114 13.21 0.98 8.02
CA GLU A 114 14.23 1.27 7.01
C GLU A 114 13.87 0.66 5.64
N SER A 115 13.46 -0.62 5.60
CA SER A 115 13.12 -1.27 4.32
C SER A 115 11.87 -0.66 3.69
N LEU A 116 10.89 -0.26 4.51
CA LEU A 116 9.67 0.43 4.06
C LEU A 116 9.94 1.88 3.62
N GLY A 117 10.88 2.55 4.28
CA GLY A 117 11.30 3.91 3.96
C GLY A 117 12.07 4.03 2.65
N ARG A 118 12.64 2.92 2.16
CA ARG A 118 13.50 2.88 0.96
C ARG A 118 12.79 3.43 -0.29
N GLY A 119 13.59 4.02 -1.16
CA GLY A 119 13.19 4.64 -2.41
C GLY A 119 13.33 6.17 -2.41
N ALA A 120 13.11 6.78 -3.58
CA ALA A 120 13.25 8.23 -3.74
C ALA A 120 12.24 9.02 -2.88
N ARG A 121 12.65 10.24 -2.47
CA ARG A 121 11.75 11.18 -1.76
C ARG A 121 10.69 11.77 -2.68
N VAL A 122 11.02 11.92 -3.96
CA VAL A 122 10.11 12.31 -5.03
C VAL A 122 10.40 11.38 -6.18
N GLU A 123 9.38 10.71 -6.68
CA GLU A 123 9.49 9.91 -7.89
C GLU A 123 8.30 10.15 -8.81
N GLN A 124 8.55 10.10 -10.11
CA GLN A 124 7.52 10.15 -11.12
C GLN A 124 6.93 8.75 -11.30
N VAL A 125 5.63 8.62 -11.02
CA VAL A 125 4.89 7.35 -11.12
C VAL A 125 4.33 7.16 -12.53
N GLY A 126 4.25 8.23 -13.32
CA GLY A 126 3.88 8.12 -14.73
C GLY A 126 3.64 9.47 -15.38
N ALA A 127 3.33 9.44 -16.67
CA ALA A 127 2.81 10.57 -17.42
C ALA A 127 1.85 10.09 -18.51
N ASP A 128 0.92 10.95 -18.89
CA ASP A 128 0.06 10.80 -20.05
C ASP A 128 -0.26 12.17 -20.66
N ALA A 129 -1.18 12.21 -21.63
CA ALA A 129 -1.59 13.45 -22.28
C ALA A 129 -2.23 14.49 -21.31
N THR A 130 -2.73 14.04 -20.17
CA THR A 130 -3.34 14.91 -19.14
C THR A 130 -2.30 15.54 -18.22
N GLY A 131 -1.16 14.88 -18.02
CA GLY A 131 -0.07 15.39 -17.19
C GLY A 131 0.81 14.30 -16.59
N SER A 132 1.60 14.69 -15.58
CA SER A 132 2.54 13.84 -14.86
C SER A 132 2.07 13.57 -13.43
N PHE A 133 2.37 12.37 -12.94
CA PHE A 133 1.99 11.88 -11.61
C PHE A 133 3.25 11.63 -10.80
N PHE A 134 3.25 12.08 -9.54
CA PHE A 134 4.39 11.97 -8.64
C PHE A 134 3.97 11.35 -7.31
N ALA A 135 4.80 10.48 -6.77
CA ALA A 135 4.75 10.03 -5.38
C ALA A 135 5.81 10.81 -4.60
N VAL A 136 5.36 11.50 -3.55
CA VAL A 136 6.23 12.32 -2.69
C VAL A 136 6.24 11.73 -1.28
N ALA A 137 7.39 11.64 -0.63
CA ALA A 137 7.48 11.23 0.77
C ALA A 137 6.50 12.05 1.63
N ASP A 138 5.67 11.36 2.41
CA ASP A 138 4.63 12.03 3.19
C ASP A 138 5.27 12.92 4.28
N ASN A 139 6.30 12.39 4.94
CA ASN A 139 7.15 13.12 5.87
C ASN A 139 8.45 13.60 5.18
N LEU A 140 8.49 14.87 4.79
CA LEU A 140 9.67 15.47 4.17
C LEU A 140 10.77 15.85 5.18
N GLY A 141 10.40 16.12 6.43
CA GLY A 141 11.32 16.61 7.47
C GLY A 141 11.90 15.51 8.38
N GLY A 142 11.42 14.27 8.25
CA GLY A 142 11.84 13.14 9.10
C GLY A 142 12.24 11.88 8.33
N PRO A 143 12.39 10.75 9.05
CA PRO A 143 12.65 9.46 8.45
C PRO A 143 11.56 9.09 7.43
N PRO A 144 11.93 8.55 6.26
CA PRO A 144 10.95 8.15 5.27
C PRO A 144 10.18 6.92 5.78
N GLY A 145 8.85 6.97 5.72
CA GLY A 145 7.98 5.81 5.96
C GLY A 145 7.47 5.21 4.64
N PRO A 146 6.60 4.18 4.68
CA PRO A 146 6.03 3.58 3.47
C PRO A 146 5.06 4.51 2.74
N ARG A 147 4.38 5.41 3.48
CA ARG A 147 3.38 6.31 2.90
C ARG A 147 4.04 7.34 1.99
N ARG A 148 3.38 7.59 0.87
CA ARG A 148 3.66 8.68 -0.06
C ARG A 148 2.39 9.49 -0.24
N ARG A 149 2.54 10.74 -0.65
CA ARG A 149 1.46 11.61 -1.05
C ARG A 149 1.49 11.76 -2.56
N MET A 150 0.35 11.58 -3.18
CA MET A 150 0.26 11.66 -4.63
C MET A 150 0.04 13.10 -5.09
N VAL A 151 0.79 13.49 -6.12
CA VAL A 151 0.77 14.83 -6.71
C VAL A 151 0.58 14.70 -8.21
N PHE A 152 -0.27 15.54 -8.78
CA PHE A 152 -0.51 15.63 -10.21
C PHE A 152 -0.12 17.01 -10.73
N CYS A 153 0.68 17.03 -11.79
CA CYS A 153 0.97 18.20 -12.59
C CYS A 153 0.30 18.05 -13.95
N SER A 154 -0.74 18.84 -14.21
CA SER A 154 -1.41 18.83 -15.51
C SER A 154 -0.48 19.31 -16.64
N SER A 155 -0.77 18.88 -17.87
CA SER A 155 -0.07 19.34 -19.07
C SER A 155 -0.17 20.85 -19.32
N LYS A 156 -1.10 21.54 -18.65
CA LYS A 156 -1.25 23.00 -18.65
C LYS A 156 -0.48 23.70 -17.52
N GLY A 157 0.31 22.97 -16.72
CA GLY A 157 1.12 23.50 -15.62
C GLY A 157 0.40 23.69 -14.29
N GLY A 158 -0.87 23.30 -14.19
CA GLY A 158 -1.64 23.31 -12.93
C GLY A 158 -1.29 22.12 -12.02
N TRP A 159 -1.21 22.36 -10.70
CA TRP A 159 -0.82 21.37 -9.71
C TRP A 159 -1.98 20.94 -8.80
N TYR A 160 -1.98 19.68 -8.40
CA TYR A 160 -2.91 19.11 -7.43
C TYR A 160 -2.17 18.17 -6.47
N CYS A 161 -2.46 18.28 -5.18
CA CYS A 161 -1.95 17.38 -4.15
C CYS A 161 -3.12 16.64 -3.50
N GLU A 162 -2.98 15.32 -3.34
CA GLU A 162 -3.97 14.47 -2.66
C GLU A 162 -4.31 14.97 -1.25
N GLY A 163 -3.27 15.38 -0.50
CA GLY A 163 -3.41 15.85 0.88
C GLY A 163 -4.11 17.20 1.02
N LYS A 164 -4.64 17.79 -0.06
CA LYS A 164 -5.54 18.96 0.02
C LYS A 164 -6.75 18.67 0.93
N ARG A 165 -7.20 17.42 1.00
CA ARG A 165 -8.28 17.00 1.91
C ARG A 165 -7.81 16.85 3.36
N ASP A 166 -6.51 16.65 3.55
CA ASP A 166 -5.84 16.43 4.83
C ASP A 166 -5.11 17.69 5.33
N GLY A 167 -5.55 18.88 4.89
CA GLY A 167 -5.04 20.17 5.35
C GLY A 167 -3.87 20.77 4.57
N CYS A 168 -3.43 20.17 3.44
CA CYS A 168 -2.46 20.86 2.58
C CYS A 168 -3.04 22.20 2.07
N PRO A 169 -2.24 23.29 2.08
CA PRO A 169 -2.70 24.58 1.59
C PRO A 169 -3.13 24.49 0.12
N SER A 170 -4.22 25.17 -0.19
CA SER A 170 -4.82 25.16 -1.54
C SER A 170 -4.55 26.41 -2.36
N LEU A 171 -4.15 27.50 -1.70
CA LEU A 171 -3.86 28.81 -2.32
C LEU A 171 -2.39 28.99 -2.69
N MET A 172 -1.51 28.20 -2.07
CA MET A 172 -0.07 28.20 -2.29
C MET A 172 0.41 26.77 -2.51
N ASP A 173 1.63 26.60 -3.02
CA ASP A 173 2.26 25.29 -3.10
C ASP A 173 2.42 24.70 -1.69
N CYS A 174 1.84 23.51 -1.47
CA CYS A 174 2.16 22.74 -0.27
C CYS A 174 3.61 22.22 -0.34
N SER A 175 4.14 21.75 0.79
CA SER A 175 5.50 21.20 0.86
C SER A 175 5.72 20.07 -0.16
N HIS A 176 4.71 19.23 -0.44
CA HIS A 176 4.79 18.16 -1.44
C HIS A 176 4.85 18.68 -2.88
N VAL A 177 4.08 19.72 -3.22
CA VAL A 177 4.15 20.36 -4.55
C VAL A 177 5.48 21.09 -4.72
N SER A 178 5.93 21.81 -3.70
CA SER A 178 7.23 22.47 -3.69
C SER A 178 8.38 21.48 -3.87
N ALA A 179 8.32 20.31 -3.19
CA ALA A 179 9.30 19.24 -3.36
C ALA A 179 9.28 18.66 -4.79
N ALA A 180 8.10 18.41 -5.36
CA ALA A 180 7.98 17.93 -6.73
C ALA A 180 8.51 18.93 -7.76
N LYS A 181 8.20 20.23 -7.59
CA LYS A 181 8.75 21.31 -8.42
C LYS A 181 10.26 21.44 -8.29
N ALA A 182 10.79 21.32 -7.07
CA ALA A 182 12.23 21.37 -6.83
C ALA A 182 12.94 20.18 -7.51
N ALA A 183 12.40 18.97 -7.38
CA ALA A 183 12.93 17.79 -8.04
C ALA A 183 12.98 17.96 -9.57
N LEU A 184 11.93 18.54 -10.17
CA LEU A 184 11.93 18.83 -11.62
C LEU A 184 12.94 19.91 -12.05
N ARG A 185 13.39 20.78 -11.14
CA ARG A 185 14.34 21.87 -11.44
C ARG A 185 15.81 21.49 -11.23
N LEU A 186 16.05 20.62 -10.25
CA LEU A 186 17.39 20.27 -9.78
C LEU A 186 18.08 19.21 -10.65
N ASP A 187 17.32 18.48 -11.45
CA ASP A 187 17.82 17.27 -12.08
C ASP A 187 18.27 17.53 -13.53
N GLU A 188 19.59 17.66 -13.74
CA GLU A 188 20.19 17.54 -15.07
C GLU A 188 20.00 16.11 -15.65
N GLY A 189 19.64 15.12 -14.81
CA GLY A 189 19.36 13.72 -15.17
C GLY A 189 17.87 13.30 -15.12
N GLY A 190 16.97 14.18 -14.69
CA GLY A 190 15.53 13.94 -14.58
C GLY A 190 15.10 13.17 -13.32
N VAL A 191 13.90 13.50 -12.82
CA VAL A 191 13.30 12.88 -11.61
C VAL A 191 13.24 11.36 -11.76
N SER A 192 13.64 10.63 -10.71
CA SER A 192 13.55 9.16 -10.67
C SER A 192 12.16 8.66 -11.09
N VAL A 193 12.10 7.74 -12.04
CA VAL A 193 10.84 7.24 -12.61
C VAL A 193 10.58 5.82 -12.10
N ALA A 194 9.41 5.61 -11.50
CA ALA A 194 8.97 4.29 -11.05
C ALA A 194 8.73 3.35 -12.25
N ASP A 195 9.16 2.10 -12.13
CA ASP A 195 9.08 1.13 -13.22
C ASP A 195 7.66 0.58 -13.35
N GLN A 196 7.05 0.67 -14.54
CA GLN A 196 5.75 0.05 -14.77
C GLN A 196 5.90 -1.48 -14.86
N MET A 197 5.15 -2.18 -14.03
CA MET A 197 5.06 -3.63 -14.04
C MET A 197 3.94 -4.08 -14.98
N ILE A 198 4.28 -4.99 -15.89
CA ILE A 198 3.35 -5.57 -16.88
C ILE A 198 3.37 -7.08 -16.68
N LEU A 199 2.19 -7.68 -16.50
CA LEU A 199 2.09 -9.13 -16.39
C LEU A 199 2.03 -9.76 -17.78
N ARG A 200 2.74 -10.86 -17.97
CA ARG A 200 2.48 -11.75 -19.12
C ARG A 200 1.79 -13.00 -18.63
N LEU A 201 0.59 -13.28 -19.12
CA LEU A 201 -0.22 -14.40 -18.64
C LEU A 201 0.46 -15.77 -18.79
N SER A 202 1.40 -15.89 -19.72
CA SER A 202 2.22 -17.10 -19.93
C SER A 202 3.40 -17.21 -18.97
N GLU A 203 3.74 -16.17 -18.20
CA GLU A 203 4.86 -16.19 -17.27
C GLU A 203 4.47 -16.82 -15.92
N PRO A 204 5.39 -17.58 -15.28
CA PRO A 204 5.10 -18.29 -14.04
C PRO A 204 4.52 -17.40 -12.93
N LEU A 205 5.05 -16.18 -12.76
CA LEU A 205 4.57 -15.24 -11.74
C LEU A 205 3.09 -14.88 -11.95
N SER A 206 2.70 -14.57 -13.19
CA SER A 206 1.32 -14.21 -13.52
C SER A 206 0.36 -15.38 -13.33
N MET A 207 0.77 -16.59 -13.74
CA MET A 207 -0.01 -17.81 -13.54
C MET A 207 -0.18 -18.14 -12.05
N ALA A 208 0.88 -18.02 -11.27
CA ALA A 208 0.86 -18.24 -9.82
C ALA A 208 -0.07 -17.22 -9.13
N ALA A 209 0.04 -15.94 -9.48
CA ALA A 209 -0.81 -14.89 -8.93
C ALA A 209 -2.30 -15.12 -9.25
N LEU A 210 -2.63 -15.49 -10.48
CA LEU A 210 -4.01 -15.83 -10.86
C LEU A 210 -4.52 -17.07 -10.14
N SER A 211 -3.72 -18.15 -10.10
CA SER A 211 -4.06 -19.39 -9.40
C SER A 211 -4.28 -19.15 -7.90
N TRP A 212 -3.45 -18.29 -7.28
CA TRP A 212 -3.61 -17.90 -5.89
C TRP A 212 -4.94 -17.18 -5.65
N LEU A 213 -5.31 -16.23 -6.51
CA LEU A 213 -6.61 -15.55 -6.40
C LEU A 213 -7.78 -16.51 -6.60
N GLU A 214 -7.67 -17.45 -7.52
CA GLU A 214 -8.68 -18.50 -7.75
C GLU A 214 -8.82 -19.43 -6.55
N ALA A 215 -7.75 -19.69 -5.80
CA ALA A 215 -7.77 -20.48 -4.57
C ALA A 215 -8.11 -19.65 -3.31
N TRP A 216 -8.12 -18.30 -3.41
CA TRP A 216 -8.33 -17.42 -2.27
C TRP A 216 -9.66 -17.68 -1.57
N ASN A 217 -9.59 -17.84 -0.24
CA ASN A 217 -10.68 -18.29 0.64
C ASN A 217 -11.27 -17.18 1.53
N GLY A 218 -10.78 -15.95 1.42
CA GLY A 218 -11.25 -14.81 2.20
C GLY A 218 -10.21 -14.16 3.11
N GLU A 219 -9.08 -14.81 3.36
CA GLU A 219 -8.04 -14.32 4.28
C GLU A 219 -6.87 -13.69 3.52
N LEU A 220 -6.38 -12.53 3.99
CA LEU A 220 -5.17 -11.93 3.45
C LEU A 220 -3.94 -12.61 4.05
N PRO A 221 -2.87 -12.84 3.26
CA PRO A 221 -1.63 -13.38 3.77
C PRO A 221 -0.97 -12.37 4.72
N LYS A 222 -0.19 -12.90 5.68
CA LYS A 222 0.67 -12.11 6.56
C LYS A 222 2.13 -12.55 6.37
N ILE A 223 3.05 -11.60 6.35
CA ILE A 223 4.49 -11.85 6.39
C ILE A 223 4.90 -12.13 7.83
N GLY A 224 5.92 -12.98 8.03
CA GLY A 224 6.47 -13.26 9.36
C GLY A 224 5.66 -14.25 10.20
N VAL A 225 4.63 -14.89 9.61
CA VAL A 225 3.97 -16.04 10.23
C VAL A 225 4.78 -17.29 9.92
N CYS A 226 5.47 -17.85 10.91
CA CYS A 226 6.12 -19.15 10.77
C CYS A 226 5.08 -20.19 10.33
N PRO A 227 5.34 -21.01 9.29
CA PRO A 227 4.46 -22.11 8.96
C PRO A 227 4.34 -23.00 10.20
N ALA A 228 3.13 -23.11 10.74
CA ALA A 228 2.88 -24.02 11.86
C ALA A 228 3.22 -25.43 11.38
N VAL A 229 4.35 -25.96 11.84
CA VAL A 229 4.63 -27.40 11.76
C VAL A 229 3.52 -28.07 12.56
N GLY A 230 2.57 -28.67 11.82
CA GLY A 230 1.44 -29.47 12.29
C GLY A 230 1.09 -29.34 13.76
N THR A 231 0.29 -28.34 14.14
CA THR A 231 -0.45 -28.41 15.39
C THR A 231 -1.91 -28.68 15.09
N SER A 232 -2.22 -29.98 15.14
CA SER A 232 -3.54 -30.47 15.44
C SER A 232 -4.19 -29.59 16.50
N ARG A 233 -5.37 -29.08 16.15
CA ARG A 233 -6.43 -28.59 17.04
C ARG A 233 -6.21 -29.00 18.51
N ALA A 234 -5.62 -28.11 19.30
CA ALA A 234 -5.60 -28.20 20.75
C ALA A 234 -6.25 -26.94 21.31
N GLN A 235 -7.48 -27.13 21.78
CA GLN A 235 -8.14 -26.24 22.71
C GLN A 235 -7.22 -25.98 23.92
N GLY A 236 -7.18 -24.72 24.38
CA GLY A 236 -6.78 -24.38 25.75
C GLY A 236 -5.28 -24.28 26.01
N GLY A 237 -4.63 -23.22 25.52
CA GLY A 237 -3.32 -22.77 26.01
C GLY A 237 -3.49 -21.55 26.90
N GLY A 238 -3.75 -21.77 28.19
CA GLY A 238 -3.90 -20.71 29.17
C GLY A 238 -2.60 -19.93 29.41
N ASP A 239 -2.78 -18.70 29.88
CA ASP A 239 -1.81 -17.66 30.27
C ASP A 239 -0.78 -18.08 31.36
N ALA A 240 -0.63 -19.38 31.61
CA ALA A 240 0.06 -19.96 32.76
C ALA A 240 1.58 -20.05 32.62
N GLY A 241 2.14 -19.70 31.45
CA GLY A 241 3.58 -19.78 31.17
C GLY A 241 4.30 -18.44 31.00
N LEU A 242 3.57 -17.33 30.96
CA LEU A 242 4.15 -16.00 30.73
C LEU A 242 4.63 -15.35 32.02
N SER A 243 5.76 -14.66 31.98
CA SER A 243 6.13 -13.71 33.02
C SER A 243 5.09 -12.58 33.11
N GLU A 244 5.09 -11.84 34.22
CA GLU A 244 4.14 -10.75 34.44
C GLU A 244 4.28 -9.65 33.38
N GLU A 245 5.51 -9.37 32.97
CA GLU A 245 5.86 -8.41 31.92
C GLU A 245 5.40 -8.89 30.54
N GLU A 246 5.58 -10.18 30.21
CA GLU A 246 5.11 -10.75 28.94
C GLU A 246 3.58 -10.74 28.88
N ARG A 247 2.91 -11.05 29.99
CA ARG A 247 1.45 -11.00 30.07
C ARG A 247 0.94 -9.56 29.93
N TYR A 248 1.65 -8.60 30.50
CA TYR A 248 1.34 -7.18 30.33
C TYR A 248 1.51 -6.72 28.88
N LEU A 249 2.60 -7.10 28.21
CA LEU A 249 2.86 -6.79 26.81
C LEU A 249 1.82 -7.45 25.88
N VAL A 250 1.45 -8.71 26.13
CA VAL A 250 0.37 -9.39 25.41
C VAL A 250 -0.97 -8.69 25.65
N GLY A 251 -1.25 -8.26 26.89
CA GLY A 251 -2.44 -7.47 27.21
C GLY A 251 -2.52 -6.14 26.46
N LEU A 252 -1.38 -5.45 26.27
CA LEU A 252 -1.29 -4.23 25.48
C LEU A 252 -1.55 -4.48 23.99
N LEU A 253 -0.97 -5.54 23.42
CA LEU A 253 -1.17 -5.93 22.01
C LEU A 253 -2.63 -6.31 21.73
N GLU A 254 -3.28 -7.00 22.68
CA GLU A 254 -4.67 -7.43 22.58
C GLU A 254 -5.68 -6.35 23.00
N ARG A 255 -5.22 -5.13 23.33
CA ARG A 255 -6.05 -4.00 23.80
C ARG A 255 -6.96 -4.37 24.98
N ARG A 256 -6.52 -5.29 25.85
CA ARG A 256 -7.25 -5.63 27.06
C ARG A 256 -7.26 -4.41 28.01
N PRO A 257 -8.35 -4.19 28.79
CA PRO A 257 -8.37 -3.15 29.80
C PRO A 257 -7.25 -3.42 30.81
N HIS A 258 -6.29 -2.51 30.91
CA HIS A 258 -5.26 -2.54 31.95
C HIS A 258 -5.70 -1.65 33.10
N GLU A 259 -5.32 -2.00 34.33
CA GLU A 259 -5.49 -1.10 35.46
C GLU A 259 -4.75 0.21 35.18
N GLN A 260 -5.41 1.35 35.45
CA GLN A 260 -4.75 2.65 35.34
C GLN A 260 -3.48 2.62 36.19
N ALA A 261 -2.35 2.97 35.57
CA ALA A 261 -1.12 3.20 36.31
C ALA A 261 -1.41 4.27 37.37
N THR A 262 -1.55 3.84 38.63
CA THR A 262 -1.81 4.75 39.73
C THR A 262 -0.48 5.35 40.11
N CYS A 263 -0.04 6.36 39.36
CA CYS A 263 1.06 7.15 39.87
C CYS A 263 0.55 8.08 40.98
N ALA A 264 1.12 7.92 42.17
CA ALA A 264 1.01 8.89 43.25
C ALA A 264 2.41 9.29 43.72
N GLY A 265 2.75 10.58 43.56
CA GLY A 265 4.01 11.19 44.01
C GLY A 265 4.42 12.39 43.15
N ASP A 266 5.20 13.32 43.72
CA ASP A 266 5.62 14.59 43.09
C ASP A 266 6.60 14.41 41.90
N SER A 267 6.84 13.18 41.44
CA SER A 267 7.84 12.84 40.42
C SER A 267 7.28 12.07 39.22
N CYS A 268 5.96 12.08 38.98
CA CYS A 268 5.40 11.55 37.75
C CYS A 268 5.23 12.62 36.68
N PHE A 269 5.74 12.31 35.49
CA PHE A 269 5.65 13.10 34.26
C PHE A 269 4.58 12.52 33.33
#